data_AF-A0AAV3UJZ6-F1
#
_entry.id   AF-A0AAV3UJZ6-F1
#
_cell.length_a   1.000
_cell.length_b   1.000
_cell.length_c   1.000
_cell.angle_alpha   90.00
_cell.angle_beta   90.00
_cell.angle_gamma   90.00
#
_symmetry.space_group_name_H-M   'P 1'
#
loop_
_entity.id
_entity.type
_entity.pdbx_description
1 polymer ?
#
loop_
_entity_poly.entity_id
_entity_poly.type
_entity_poly.pdbx_seq_one_letter_code
_entity_poly.pdbx_strand_id
1 'polypeptide(L)'
;MNPNRVDSLIDLTYGLLIAVSVGLIVIAGTAVGLAFGFGVLVSYVLHVVWKMARFDPNWMTTAVKETVEETVNETVGETVDETVEETVEKTVEEQVGETVERTVDEKVGETIEETVGETVEKTVGETVEKTVEEKVGETMETTLEEQRAAESANGETGEAAEDGETEDR
;
A
#
# COMPACT_ATOMS: atom_id res chain seq x y z
N MET A 1 -13.75 34.82 33.70
CA MET A 1 -13.75 36.29 33.86
C MET A 1 -12.69 36.87 32.95
N ASN A 2 -12.97 37.98 32.28
CA ASN A 2 -12.00 38.59 31.37
C ASN A 2 -10.84 39.19 32.21
N PRO A 3 -9.58 38.77 32.02
CA PRO A 3 -8.46 39.15 32.90
C PRO A 3 -8.32 40.68 33.04
N ASN A 4 -8.54 41.41 31.95
CA ASN A 4 -8.52 42.88 31.94
C ASN A 4 -9.57 43.52 32.86
N ARG A 5 -10.71 42.85 33.09
CA ARG A 5 -11.74 43.34 34.03
C ARG A 5 -11.36 43.11 35.48
N VAL A 6 -10.63 42.03 35.77
CA VAL A 6 -10.14 41.72 37.12
C VAL A 6 -9.05 42.72 37.49
N ASP A 7 -8.13 43.02 36.57
CA ASP A 7 -7.08 44.02 36.80
C ASP A 7 -7.64 45.42 37.02
N SER A 8 -8.56 45.87 36.17
CA SER A 8 -9.22 47.17 36.36
C SER A 8 -10.00 47.26 37.68
N LEU A 9 -10.64 46.16 38.13
CA LEU A 9 -11.36 46.13 39.40
C LEU A 9 -10.41 46.21 40.60
N ILE A 10 -9.26 45.54 40.51
CA ILE A 10 -8.23 45.56 41.54
C ILE A 10 -7.61 46.96 41.64
N ASP A 11 -7.25 47.57 40.52
CA ASP A 11 -6.72 48.94 40.48
C ASP A 11 -7.72 49.95 41.06
N LEU A 12 -9.01 49.80 40.73
CA LEU A 12 -10.08 50.62 41.29
C LEU A 12 -10.19 50.45 42.81
N THR A 13 -10.05 49.22 43.31
CA THR A 13 -10.13 48.91 44.74
C THR A 13 -8.97 49.52 45.50
N TYR A 14 -7.75 49.38 45.00
CA TYR A 14 -6.57 50.00 45.62
C TYR A 14 -6.59 51.52 45.51
N GLY A 15 -7.09 52.09 44.41
CA GLY A 15 -7.31 53.53 44.27
C GLY A 15 -8.30 54.08 45.31
N LEU A 16 -9.39 53.37 45.57
CA LEU A 16 -10.35 53.73 46.63
C LEU A 16 -9.69 53.64 48.03
N LEU A 17 -8.91 52.60 48.29
CA LEU A 17 -8.21 52.43 49.57
C LEU A 17 -7.17 53.55 49.81
N ILE A 18 -6.50 54.04 48.76
CA ILE A 18 -5.60 55.20 48.85
C ILE A 18 -6.40 56.47 49.17
N ALA A 19 -7.57 56.69 48.54
CA ALA A 19 -8.43 57.82 48.88
C ALA A 19 -8.91 57.78 50.34
N VAL A 20 -9.23 56.59 50.85
CA VAL A 20 -9.56 56.35 52.27
C VAL A 20 -8.36 56.66 53.17
N SER A 21 -7.15 56.25 52.79
CA SER A 21 -5.91 56.61 53.51
C SER A 21 -5.75 58.13 53.64
N VAL A 22 -5.96 58.88 52.56
CA VAL A 22 -5.91 60.35 52.57
C VAL A 22 -7.00 60.94 53.47
N GLY A 23 -8.22 60.41 53.41
CA GLY A 23 -9.30 60.81 54.33
C GLY A 23 -8.94 60.58 55.80
N LEU A 24 -8.29 59.46 56.12
CA LEU A 24 -7.79 59.16 57.46
C LEU A 24 -6.68 60.12 57.90
N ILE A 25 -5.81 60.58 56.99
CA ILE A 25 -4.81 61.63 57.30
C ILE A 25 -5.52 62.90 57.77
N VAL A 26 -6.59 63.31 57.08
CA VAL A 26 -7.33 64.54 57.38
C VAL A 26 -8.10 64.44 58.70
N ILE A 27 -8.68 63.27 59.02
CA ILE A 27 -9.62 63.12 60.13
C ILE A 27 -8.95 62.54 61.40
N ALA A 28 -8.06 61.56 61.23
CA ALA A 28 -7.44 60.79 62.32
C ALA A 28 -5.94 61.06 62.48
N GLY A 29 -5.36 61.91 61.62
CA GLY A 29 -3.97 62.35 61.69
C GLY A 29 -3.01 61.54 60.81
N THR A 30 -1.86 62.16 60.52
CA THR A 30 -0.90 61.68 59.52
C THR A 30 -0.35 60.28 59.82
N ALA A 31 -0.08 59.97 61.09
CA ALA A 31 0.47 58.67 61.47
C ALA A 31 -0.49 57.50 61.14
N VAL A 32 -1.78 57.68 61.41
CA VAL A 32 -2.81 56.65 61.18
C VAL A 32 -3.03 56.45 59.69
N GLY A 33 -3.18 57.55 58.94
CA GLY A 33 -3.38 57.48 57.51
C GLY A 33 -2.17 56.89 56.76
N LEU A 34 -0.94 57.23 57.17
CA LEU A 34 0.28 56.64 56.61
C LEU A 34 0.42 55.15 56.95
N ALA A 35 0.15 54.74 58.19
CA ALA A 35 0.21 53.32 58.56
C ALA A 35 -0.77 52.47 57.73
N PHE A 36 -1.99 52.98 57.55
CA PHE A 36 -2.98 52.33 56.69
C PHE A 36 -2.54 52.30 55.22
N GLY A 37 -2.09 53.44 54.68
CA GLY A 37 -1.64 53.56 53.30
C GLY A 37 -0.44 52.65 52.98
N PHE A 38 0.51 52.52 53.92
CA PHE A 38 1.66 51.64 53.78
C PHE A 38 1.25 50.16 53.80
N GLY A 39 0.28 49.78 54.64
CA GLY A 39 -0.28 48.43 54.66
C GLY A 39 -0.97 48.07 53.33
N VAL A 40 -1.73 49.01 52.77
CA VAL A 40 -2.38 48.86 51.46
C VAL A 40 -1.34 48.69 50.35
N LEU A 41 -0.26 49.49 50.37
CA LEU A 41 0.84 49.39 49.41
C LEU A 41 1.55 48.03 49.48
N VAL A 42 1.89 47.56 50.69
CA VAL A 42 2.56 46.26 50.90
C VAL A 42 1.65 45.12 50.43
N SER A 43 0.35 45.19 50.73
CA SER A 43 -0.63 44.24 50.22
C SER A 43 -0.69 44.22 48.69
N TYR A 44 -0.68 45.38 48.04
CA TYR A 44 -0.66 45.48 46.57
C TYR A 44 0.59 44.83 45.98
N VAL A 45 1.77 45.12 46.53
CA VAL A 45 3.04 44.53 46.07
C VAL A 45 3.03 43.01 46.22
N LEU A 46 2.59 42.50 47.38
CA LEU A 46 2.47 41.06 47.60
C LEU A 46 1.49 40.41 46.61
N HIS A 47 0.36 41.06 46.35
CA HIS A 47 -0.63 40.55 45.41
C HIS A 47 -0.09 40.54 43.96
N VAL A 48 0.62 41.59 43.53
CA VAL A 48 1.27 41.66 42.20
C VAL A 48 2.37 40.63 42.06
N VAL A 49 3.23 40.48 43.06
CA VAL A 49 4.30 39.46 43.06
C VAL A 49 3.70 38.06 43.02
N TRP A 50 2.66 37.79 43.81
CA TRP A 50 1.96 36.51 43.78
C TRP A 50 1.27 36.26 42.43
N LYS A 51 0.67 37.29 41.83
CA LYS A 51 0.08 37.21 40.50
C LYS A 51 1.14 36.94 39.44
N MET A 52 2.26 37.67 39.44
CA MET A 52 3.36 37.41 38.50
C MET A 52 3.97 36.01 38.70
N ALA A 53 4.17 35.58 39.95
CA ALA A 53 4.64 34.23 40.27
C ALA A 53 3.62 33.12 39.96
N ARG A 54 2.36 33.46 39.71
CA ARG A 54 1.33 32.50 39.26
C ARG A 54 1.22 32.45 37.74
N PHE A 55 1.43 33.56 37.04
CA PHE A 55 1.21 33.67 35.60
C PHE A 55 2.47 33.52 34.75
N ASP A 56 3.67 33.67 35.32
CA ASP A 56 4.92 33.35 34.63
C ASP A 56 5.98 32.81 35.58
N PRO A 57 6.01 31.49 35.76
CA PRO A 57 7.26 30.88 36.14
C PRO A 57 7.58 29.84 35.09
N ASN A 58 8.85 29.79 34.69
CA ASN A 58 9.38 28.83 33.72
C ASN A 58 8.89 27.38 33.91
N TRP A 59 8.35 26.99 35.08
CA TRP A 59 7.73 25.67 35.29
C TRP A 59 6.50 25.39 34.41
N MET A 60 5.67 26.38 34.06
CA MET A 60 4.46 26.14 33.26
C MET A 60 4.79 25.98 31.77
N THR A 61 5.75 26.77 31.27
CA THR A 61 6.27 26.62 29.91
C THR A 61 7.03 25.30 29.73
N THR A 62 7.79 24.87 30.74
CA THR A 62 8.49 23.58 30.69
C THR A 62 7.51 22.42 30.76
N ALA A 63 6.53 22.45 31.68
CA ALA A 63 5.54 21.38 31.81
C ALA A 63 4.68 21.24 30.54
N VAL A 64 4.21 22.35 29.96
CA VAL A 64 3.45 22.31 28.70
C VAL A 64 4.35 21.84 27.55
N LYS A 65 5.61 22.28 27.50
CA LYS A 65 6.55 21.81 26.49
C LYS A 65 6.78 20.29 26.60
N GLU A 66 7.08 19.78 27.79
CA GLU A 66 7.25 18.33 28.02
C GLU A 66 5.99 17.55 27.66
N THR A 67 4.81 17.98 28.12
CA THR A 67 3.56 17.27 27.84
C THR A 67 3.23 17.29 26.33
N VAL A 68 3.45 18.41 25.64
CA VAL A 68 3.22 18.50 24.19
C VAL A 68 4.25 17.68 23.42
N GLU A 69 5.53 17.74 23.80
CA GLU A 69 6.60 17.00 23.15
C GLU A 69 6.41 15.49 23.31
N GLU A 70 6.04 15.02 24.52
CA GLU A 70 5.74 13.61 24.80
C GLU A 70 4.48 13.14 24.07
N THR A 71 3.36 13.88 24.18
CA THR A 71 2.09 13.49 23.55
C THR A 71 2.19 13.46 22.02
N VAL A 72 2.86 14.46 21.42
CA VAL A 72 3.02 14.53 19.97
C VAL A 72 3.98 13.44 19.49
N ASN A 73 5.10 13.22 20.17
CA ASN A 73 6.06 12.20 19.74
C ASN A 73 5.48 10.78 19.84
N GLU A 74 4.76 10.47 20.93
CA GLU A 74 4.18 9.14 21.14
C GLU A 74 2.96 8.93 20.22
N THR A 75 2.01 9.87 20.18
CA THR A 75 0.79 9.67 19.38
C THR A 75 1.06 9.78 17.89
N VAL A 76 1.82 10.79 17.44
CA VAL A 76 2.06 11.00 16.00
C VAL A 76 3.12 10.05 15.49
N GLY A 77 4.17 9.78 16.26
CA GLY A 77 5.20 8.81 15.87
C GLY A 77 4.61 7.42 15.69
N GLU A 78 3.91 6.90 16.70
CA GLU A 78 3.37 5.54 16.68
C GLU A 78 2.25 5.40 15.65
N THR A 79 1.31 6.35 15.60
CA THR A 79 0.19 6.26 14.64
C THR A 79 0.66 6.40 13.20
N VAL A 80 1.65 7.27 12.92
CA VAL A 80 2.13 7.46 11.54
C VAL A 80 2.99 6.29 11.10
N ASP A 81 3.91 5.78 11.93
CA ASP A 81 4.69 4.59 11.57
C ASP A 81 3.76 3.39 11.34
N GLU A 82 2.85 3.10 12.26
CA GLU A 82 1.99 1.92 12.17
C GLU A 82 0.98 2.02 11.01
N THR A 83 0.37 3.20 10.80
CA THR A 83 -0.58 3.39 9.69
C THR A 83 0.13 3.37 8.34
N VAL A 84 1.32 3.99 8.23
CA VAL A 84 2.06 4.03 6.96
C VAL A 84 2.63 2.65 6.64
N GLU A 85 3.22 1.95 7.62
CA GLU A 85 3.73 0.60 7.41
C GLU A 85 2.60 -0.36 7.01
N GLU A 86 1.50 -0.40 7.77
CA GLU A 86 0.39 -1.33 7.47
C GLU A 86 -0.31 -0.99 6.15
N THR A 87 -0.53 0.30 5.86
CA THR A 87 -1.22 0.71 4.62
C THR A 87 -0.33 0.50 3.40
N VAL A 88 0.96 0.84 3.48
CA VAL A 88 1.89 0.68 2.35
C VAL A 88 2.16 -0.79 2.11
N GLU A 89 2.41 -1.59 3.14
CA GLU A 89 2.66 -3.01 2.98
C GLU A 89 1.45 -3.73 2.39
N LYS A 90 0.25 -3.56 2.96
CA LYS A 90 -0.97 -4.18 2.40
C LYS A 90 -1.29 -3.69 0.99
N THR A 91 -1.26 -2.37 0.76
CA THR A 91 -1.66 -1.85 -0.56
C THR A 91 -0.68 -2.28 -1.64
N VAL A 92 0.63 -2.25 -1.36
CA VAL A 92 1.65 -2.64 -2.34
C VAL A 92 1.61 -4.15 -2.57
N GLU A 93 1.54 -4.96 -1.51
CA GLU A 93 1.56 -6.42 -1.65
C GLU A 93 0.29 -6.92 -2.35
N GLU A 94 -0.89 -6.41 -1.99
CA GLU A 94 -2.16 -6.85 -2.56
C GLU A 94 -2.35 -6.31 -3.99
N GLN A 95 -2.16 -5.02 -4.23
CA GLN A 95 -2.36 -4.45 -5.58
C GLN A 95 -1.29 -4.90 -6.58
N VAL A 96 -0.01 -4.90 -6.18
CA VAL A 96 1.08 -5.26 -7.10
C VAL A 96 1.09 -6.77 -7.30
N GLY A 97 0.89 -7.56 -6.25
CA GLY A 97 0.78 -9.02 -6.34
C GLY A 97 -0.33 -9.44 -7.29
N GLU A 98 -1.58 -9.03 -7.02
CA GLU A 98 -2.72 -9.41 -7.88
C GLU A 98 -2.58 -8.86 -9.30
N THR A 99 -2.15 -7.61 -9.47
CA THR A 99 -2.07 -7.01 -10.81
C THR A 99 -1.00 -7.69 -11.65
N VAL A 100 0.16 -7.99 -11.07
CA VAL A 100 1.26 -8.65 -11.78
C VAL A 100 0.87 -10.09 -12.10
N GLU A 101 0.35 -10.85 -11.13
CA GLU A 101 -0.06 -12.23 -11.34
C GLU A 101 -1.14 -12.32 -12.42
N ARG A 102 -2.19 -11.51 -12.33
CA ARG A 102 -3.28 -11.51 -13.32
C ARG A 102 -2.82 -11.05 -14.70
N THR A 103 -1.94 -10.04 -14.78
CA THR A 103 -1.42 -9.56 -16.08
C THR A 103 -0.49 -10.58 -16.72
N VAL A 104 0.33 -11.28 -15.92
CA VAL A 104 1.25 -12.30 -16.42
C VAL A 104 0.47 -13.53 -16.85
N ASP A 105 -0.46 -14.04 -16.05
CA ASP A 105 -1.29 -15.19 -16.42
C ASP A 105 -2.13 -14.91 -17.67
N GLU A 106 -2.83 -13.77 -17.73
CA GLU A 106 -3.65 -13.43 -18.90
C GLU A 106 -2.78 -13.23 -20.15
N LYS A 107 -1.77 -12.35 -20.11
CA LYS A 107 -1.02 -12.05 -21.33
C LYS A 107 -0.11 -13.19 -21.76
N VAL A 108 0.60 -13.83 -20.84
CA VAL A 108 1.56 -14.88 -21.20
C VAL A 108 0.82 -16.16 -21.54
N GLY A 109 -0.23 -16.52 -20.80
CA GLY A 109 -1.08 -17.66 -21.13
C GLY A 109 -1.70 -17.52 -22.51
N GLU A 110 -2.37 -16.40 -22.78
CA GLU A 110 -3.04 -16.14 -24.06
C GLU A 110 -2.03 -16.04 -25.22
N THR A 111 -0.87 -15.41 -25.01
CA THR A 111 0.18 -15.34 -26.05
C THR A 111 0.78 -16.70 -26.36
N ILE A 112 1.01 -17.55 -25.35
CA ILE A 112 1.54 -18.91 -25.55
C ILE A 112 0.49 -19.77 -26.26
N GLU A 113 -0.76 -19.74 -25.81
CA GLU A 113 -1.83 -20.54 -26.39
C GLU A 113 -2.10 -20.15 -27.85
N GLU A 114 -2.16 -18.86 -28.15
CA GLU A 114 -2.36 -18.38 -29.52
C GLU A 114 -1.11 -18.62 -30.39
N THR A 115 0.07 -18.16 -29.95
CA THR A 115 1.26 -18.20 -30.82
C THR A 115 1.84 -19.61 -30.93
N VAL A 116 1.99 -20.33 -29.82
CA VAL A 116 2.59 -21.67 -29.81
C VAL A 116 1.57 -22.70 -30.28
N GLY A 117 0.31 -22.59 -29.84
CA GLY A 117 -0.76 -23.47 -30.30
C GLY A 117 -0.94 -23.39 -31.82
N GLU A 118 -1.15 -22.19 -32.37
CA GLU A 118 -1.30 -22.04 -33.82
C GLU A 118 -0.03 -22.46 -34.58
N THR A 119 1.16 -22.08 -34.11
CA THR A 119 2.40 -22.43 -34.81
C THR A 119 2.63 -23.94 -34.84
N VAL A 120 2.36 -24.63 -33.73
CA VAL A 120 2.49 -26.09 -33.66
C VAL A 120 1.43 -26.75 -34.52
N GLU A 121 0.18 -26.33 -34.44
CA GLU A 121 -0.90 -26.94 -35.22
C GLU A 121 -0.68 -26.76 -36.73
N LYS A 122 -0.31 -25.56 -37.18
CA LYS A 122 0.02 -25.32 -38.59
C LYS A 122 1.28 -26.06 -39.01
N THR A 123 2.39 -25.82 -38.32
CA THR A 123 3.69 -26.28 -38.81
C THR A 123 3.83 -27.79 -38.65
N VAL A 124 3.47 -28.33 -37.49
CA VAL A 124 3.59 -29.75 -37.22
C VAL A 124 2.46 -30.52 -37.89
N GLY A 125 1.22 -30.02 -37.83
CA GLY A 125 0.09 -30.64 -38.51
C GLY A 125 0.30 -30.75 -40.02
N GLU A 126 0.58 -29.63 -40.70
CA GLU A 126 0.79 -29.64 -42.15
C GLU A 126 2.04 -30.45 -42.55
N THR A 127 3.13 -30.37 -41.78
CA THR A 127 4.35 -31.13 -42.12
C THR A 127 4.13 -32.63 -41.93
N VAL A 128 3.47 -33.05 -40.85
CA VAL A 128 3.20 -34.47 -40.57
C VAL A 128 2.21 -35.01 -41.59
N GLU A 129 1.12 -34.30 -41.86
CA GLU A 129 0.13 -34.72 -42.85
C GLU A 129 0.76 -34.92 -44.22
N LYS A 130 1.54 -33.93 -44.69
CA LYS A 130 2.21 -33.98 -45.98
C LYS A 130 3.26 -35.08 -46.06
N THR A 131 4.05 -35.27 -45.00
CA THR A 131 5.09 -36.32 -44.95
C THR A 131 4.46 -37.71 -44.92
N VAL A 132 3.35 -37.87 -44.19
CA VAL A 132 2.64 -39.16 -44.10
C VAL A 132 1.97 -39.47 -45.44
N GLU A 133 1.30 -38.50 -46.05
CA GLU A 133 0.65 -38.69 -47.35
C GLU A 133 1.66 -39.05 -48.44
N GLU A 134 2.80 -38.35 -48.50
CA GLU A 134 3.85 -38.61 -49.49
C GLU A 134 4.50 -39.98 -49.27
N LYS A 135 4.93 -40.31 -48.04
CA LYS A 135 5.58 -41.59 -47.76
C LYS A 135 4.64 -42.78 -47.89
N VAL A 136 3.40 -42.66 -47.41
CA VAL A 136 2.42 -43.76 -47.49
C VAL A 136 1.97 -43.93 -48.94
N GLY A 137 1.78 -42.84 -49.69
CA GLY A 137 1.49 -42.86 -51.11
C GLY A 137 2.57 -43.57 -51.92
N GLU A 138 3.83 -43.14 -51.79
CA GLU A 138 4.96 -43.78 -52.50
C GLU A 138 5.14 -45.25 -52.11
N THR A 139 5.00 -45.57 -50.82
CA THR A 139 5.13 -46.97 -50.36
C THR A 139 4.00 -47.84 -50.93
N MET A 140 2.76 -47.34 -50.93
CA MET A 140 1.60 -48.05 -51.48
C MET A 140 1.73 -48.25 -52.98
N GLU A 141 2.16 -47.22 -53.72
CA GLU A 141 2.37 -47.30 -55.16
C GLU A 141 3.46 -48.32 -55.51
N THR A 142 4.61 -48.24 -54.83
CA THR A 142 5.72 -49.19 -55.03
C THR A 142 5.30 -50.63 -54.69
N THR A 143 4.57 -50.83 -53.59
CA THR A 143 4.10 -52.17 -53.19
C THR A 143 3.08 -52.74 -54.19
N LEU A 144 2.20 -51.90 -54.74
CA LEU A 144 1.21 -52.30 -55.75
C LEU A 144 1.88 -52.60 -57.09
N GLU A 145 2.92 -51.86 -57.48
CA GLU A 145 3.72 -52.16 -58.66
C GLU A 145 4.50 -53.48 -58.49
N GLU A 146 5.12 -53.71 -57.33
CA GLU A 146 5.77 -54.98 -57.01
C GLU A 146 4.78 -56.16 -57.02
N GLN A 147 3.58 -55.99 -56.46
CA GLN A 147 2.53 -57.02 -56.52
C GLN A 147 2.09 -57.31 -57.95
N ARG A 148 1.86 -56.27 -58.77
CA ARG A 148 1.48 -56.45 -60.19
C ARG A 148 2.59 -57.11 -61.00
N ALA A 149 3.84 -56.76 -60.73
CA ALA A 149 4.99 -57.40 -61.36
C ALA A 149 5.11 -58.89 -60.96
N ALA A 150 4.85 -59.20 -59.68
CA ALA A 150 4.83 -60.57 -59.18
C ALA A 150 3.67 -61.41 -59.76
N GLU A 151 2.48 -60.83 -59.93
CA GLU A 151 1.34 -61.48 -60.59
C GLU A 151 1.60 -61.72 -62.08
N SER A 152 2.21 -60.75 -62.78
CA SER A 152 2.55 -60.91 -64.20
C SER A 152 3.63 -61.98 -64.42
N ALA A 153 4.59 -62.12 -63.50
CA ALA A 153 5.59 -63.18 -63.53
C ALA A 153 5.01 -64.58 -63.27
N ASN A 154 3.87 -64.67 -62.56
CA ASN A 154 3.21 -65.94 -62.25
C ASN A 154 2.15 -66.34 -63.30
N GLY A 155 1.81 -65.44 -64.24
CA GLY A 155 0.92 -65.72 -65.37
C GLY A 155 1.60 -66.39 -66.58
N GLU A 156 2.94 -66.31 -66.67
CA GLU A 156 3.72 -66.88 -67.79
C GLU A 156 4.13 -68.35 -67.60
N THR A 157 3.85 -68.96 -66.43
CA THR A 157 4.13 -70.39 -66.17
C THR A 157 2.89 -71.28 -66.31
N GLY A 158 1.77 -70.74 -66.79
CA GLY A 158 0.48 -71.41 -66.79
C GLY A 158 -0.11 -71.78 -68.15
N GLU A 159 0.65 -71.85 -69.24
CA GLU A 159 0.06 -72.36 -70.50
C GLU A 159 1.10 -72.98 -71.45
N ALA A 160 1.39 -74.27 -71.24
CA ALA A 160 1.95 -75.13 -72.28
C ALA A 160 1.58 -76.61 -72.04
N ALA A 161 0.45 -76.99 -72.66
CA ALA A 161 0.15 -78.28 -73.27
C ALA A 161 0.00 -79.54 -72.37
N GLU A 162 -1.26 -79.87 -72.08
CA GLU A 162 -1.77 -81.23 -72.34
C GLU A 162 -1.46 -81.63 -73.79
N ASP A 163 -0.82 -82.78 -74.03
CA ASP A 163 -1.35 -83.79 -74.96
C ASP A 163 -0.55 -85.12 -74.96
N GLY A 164 -1.29 -86.24 -75.08
CA GLY A 164 -0.83 -87.54 -75.59
C GLY A 164 -0.24 -88.54 -74.57
N GLU A 165 -0.99 -89.57 -74.14
CA GLU A 165 -0.96 -90.94 -74.69
C GLU A 165 0.39 -91.66 -74.45
N THR A 166 0.56 -92.86 -73.86
CA THR A 166 -0.21 -94.11 -73.86
C THR A 166 0.52 -95.16 -73.00
N GLU A 167 -0.25 -96.10 -72.45
CA GLU A 167 -0.01 -97.56 -72.34
C GLU A 167 1.30 -98.18 -71.73
N ASP A 168 1.05 -98.91 -70.63
CA ASP A 168 1.21 -100.37 -70.51
C ASP A 168 2.50 -100.98 -69.89
N ARG A 169 2.22 -101.90 -68.94
CA ARG A 169 3.04 -102.91 -68.23
C ARG A 169 4.00 -102.49 -67.10
#